data_AF-A0A085F3Z0-F1
#
_entry.id   AF-A0A085F3Z0-F1
#
_cell.length_a   1.000
_cell.length_b   1.000
_cell.length_c   1.000
_cell.angle_alpha   90.00
_cell.angle_beta   90.00
_cell.angle_gamma   90.00
#
_symmetry.space_group_name_H-M   'P 1'
#
loop_
_entity.id
_entity.type
_entity.pdbx_description
1 polymer ?
#
loop_
_entity_poly.entity_id
_entity_poly.type
_entity_poly.pdbx_seq_one_letter_code
_entity_poly.pdbx_strand_id
1 'polypeptide(L)'
;MLILFVLYWIVAAASVSGSLGKWALRDGEQNFGIEQILNEQASRPFVYRRLLPEAADFAERITPQSIKLYVSDKLSPHRTFARASAAGDPKYAFRYVVMAYLCLGASLLTLFVLSALLRDLGFTRQTTVMAPMAFVLAFPFLQTVGGYFYDSVELFFLSAAALLAVRGYWIVLVALAVPATLNKEAFFFFVPSLYPLLRIRRDRKTALAAIVATVAVSGIVNAWIKWLYAGARGDVAHLQLLNNIEKYFYLPTYTQFEVTYGMVGPSGAFLGTLLVMAIIVIRGWSTCPLVARQHLIIGAALNLPLFLVFCAPGELRNLSMLFVGFVVLLACVSDSVSSRIPLASVDAKRTSNMDDAKLSA
;
A
#
# COMPACT_ATOMS: atom_id res chain seq x y z
N MET A 1 -0.25 -23.46 5.21
CA MET A 1 0.53 -22.21 5.31
C MET A 1 1.43 -22.00 4.09
N LEU A 2 2.19 -23.02 3.65
CA LEU A 2 3.03 -22.94 2.44
C LEU A 2 2.28 -22.47 1.18
N ILE A 3 1.12 -23.06 0.86
CA ILE A 3 0.31 -22.67 -0.31
C ILE A 3 -0.08 -21.18 -0.26
N LEU A 4 -0.48 -20.69 0.92
CA LEU A 4 -0.85 -19.29 1.09
C LEU A 4 0.36 -18.36 0.89
N PHE A 5 1.53 -18.75 1.42
CA PHE A 5 2.76 -18.01 1.20
C PHE A 5 3.13 -17.93 -0.28
N VAL A 6 3.07 -19.05 -1.00
CA VAL A 6 3.34 -19.09 -2.45
C VAL A 6 2.35 -18.21 -3.20
N LEU A 7 1.06 -18.27 -2.87
CA LEU A 7 0.04 -17.43 -3.51
C LEU A 7 0.29 -15.93 -3.26
N TYR A 8 0.62 -15.55 -2.01
CA TYR A 8 0.94 -14.17 -1.68
C TYR A 8 2.23 -13.70 -2.32
N TRP A 9 3.23 -14.57 -2.44
CA TRP A 9 4.45 -14.30 -3.19
C TRP A 9 4.13 -13.97 -4.65
N ILE A 10 3.32 -14.80 -5.32
CA ILE A 10 2.92 -14.57 -6.72
C ILE A 10 2.21 -13.23 -6.88
N VAL A 11 1.26 -12.91 -5.98
CA VAL A 11 0.53 -11.63 -6.03
C VAL A 11 1.44 -10.44 -5.79
N ALA A 12 2.29 -10.49 -4.76
CA ALA A 12 3.22 -9.42 -4.46
C ALA A 12 4.23 -9.22 -5.60
N ALA A 13 4.77 -10.31 -6.16
CA ALA A 13 5.68 -10.28 -7.29
C ALA A 13 5.02 -9.70 -8.54
N ALA A 14 3.79 -10.11 -8.84
CA ALA A 14 3.03 -9.54 -9.95
C ALA A 14 2.87 -8.03 -9.76
N SER A 15 2.30 -7.60 -8.63
CA SER A 15 2.08 -6.19 -8.30
C SER A 15 3.35 -5.33 -8.42
N VAL A 16 4.43 -5.75 -7.77
CA VAL A 16 5.71 -5.03 -7.81
C VAL A 16 6.33 -5.04 -9.21
N SER A 17 6.23 -6.14 -9.96
CA SER A 17 6.64 -6.20 -11.36
C SER A 17 5.82 -5.23 -12.23
N GLY A 18 4.52 -5.09 -11.98
CA GLY A 18 3.65 -4.12 -12.64
C GLY A 18 4.10 -2.68 -12.35
N SER A 19 4.38 -2.37 -11.08
CA SER A 19 4.91 -1.06 -10.67
C SER A 19 6.29 -0.77 -11.26
N LEU A 20 7.21 -1.75 -11.24
CA LEU A 20 8.57 -1.61 -11.78
C LEU A 20 8.59 -1.50 -13.30
N GLY A 21 7.82 -2.32 -14.01
CA GLY A 21 7.70 -2.23 -15.47
C GLY A 21 7.14 -0.89 -15.92
N LYS A 22 6.22 -0.31 -15.14
CA LYS A 22 5.61 0.99 -15.44
C LYS A 22 6.49 2.17 -15.03
N TRP A 23 7.06 2.15 -13.83
CA TRP A 23 7.70 3.33 -13.23
C TRP A 23 9.19 3.18 -12.95
N ALA A 24 9.72 1.97 -12.89
CA ALA A 24 11.13 1.67 -12.63
C ALA A 24 11.72 2.50 -11.48
N LEU A 25 10.98 2.66 -10.38
CA LEU A 25 11.41 3.49 -9.23
C LEU A 25 11.75 4.96 -9.59
N ARG A 26 11.17 5.47 -10.68
CA ARG A 26 11.41 6.80 -11.27
C ARG A 26 12.81 6.98 -11.87
N ASP A 27 13.47 5.90 -12.25
CA ASP A 27 14.72 5.89 -13.00
C ASP A 27 14.70 6.87 -14.19
N GLY A 28 15.77 7.66 -14.32
CA GLY A 28 15.90 8.72 -15.33
C GLY A 28 15.25 10.07 -14.98
N GLU A 29 14.49 10.18 -13.88
CA GLU A 29 13.92 11.48 -13.47
C GLU A 29 14.94 12.42 -12.84
N GLN A 30 15.04 13.64 -13.38
CA GLN A 30 16.11 14.58 -13.02
C GLN A 30 16.02 15.11 -11.59
N ASN A 31 14.81 15.22 -11.03
CA ASN A 31 14.61 15.85 -9.72
C ASN A 31 14.49 14.82 -8.59
N PHE A 32 14.05 13.60 -8.87
CA PHE A 32 13.69 12.63 -7.84
C PHE A 32 13.82 11.17 -8.30
N GLY A 33 14.53 10.93 -9.41
CA GLY A 33 14.84 9.58 -9.85
C GLY A 33 15.70 8.83 -8.84
N ILE A 34 15.77 7.51 -8.99
CA ILE A 34 16.47 6.67 -8.03
C ILE A 34 17.95 7.06 -7.90
N GLU A 35 18.59 7.50 -8.97
CA GLU A 35 19.97 7.98 -8.96
C GLU A 35 20.11 9.23 -8.10
N GLN A 36 19.16 10.17 -8.21
CA GLN A 36 19.15 11.39 -7.40
C GLN A 36 18.95 11.05 -5.91
N ILE A 37 18.09 10.08 -5.62
CA ILE A 37 17.82 9.62 -4.26
C ILE A 37 19.06 8.95 -3.66
N LEU A 38 19.71 8.04 -4.39
CA LEU A 38 20.89 7.29 -3.95
C LEU A 38 22.17 8.15 -3.88
N ASN A 39 22.21 9.30 -4.58
CA ASN A 39 23.29 10.28 -4.47
C ASN A 39 22.97 11.42 -3.49
N GLU A 40 21.82 11.38 -2.80
CA GLU A 40 21.35 12.45 -1.90
C GLU A 40 21.15 13.82 -2.58
N GLN A 41 20.88 13.81 -3.88
CA GLN A 41 20.69 15.01 -4.73
C GLN A 41 19.23 15.27 -5.10
N ALA A 42 18.31 14.40 -4.68
CA ALA A 42 16.89 14.58 -4.95
C ALA A 42 16.35 15.90 -4.39
N SER A 43 15.35 16.46 -5.05
CA SER A 43 14.64 17.65 -4.58
C SER A 43 13.66 17.31 -3.46
N ARG A 44 13.33 18.30 -2.64
CA ARG A 44 12.19 18.25 -1.74
C ARG A 44 10.89 18.12 -2.55
N PRO A 45 9.88 17.39 -2.03
CA PRO A 45 9.88 16.63 -0.78
C PRO A 45 10.48 15.20 -0.88
N PHE A 46 10.93 14.77 -2.06
CA PHE A 46 11.35 13.39 -2.29
C PHE A 46 12.61 12.99 -1.53
N VAL A 47 13.53 13.94 -1.29
CA VAL A 47 14.75 13.71 -0.51
C VAL A 47 14.49 13.24 0.93
N TYR A 48 13.31 13.53 1.49
CA TYR A 48 12.94 13.11 2.85
C TYR A 48 12.66 11.60 2.97
N ARG A 49 12.57 10.88 1.84
CA ARG A 49 12.21 9.45 1.77
C ARG A 49 13.43 8.56 2.03
N ARG A 50 13.89 8.53 3.27
CA ARG A 50 15.22 7.96 3.60
C ARG A 50 15.23 6.50 4.02
N LEU A 51 14.12 5.91 4.45
CA LEU A 51 14.14 4.53 4.97
C LEU A 51 14.79 3.52 3.99
N LEU A 52 14.37 3.53 2.72
CA LEU A 52 14.83 2.56 1.73
C LEU A 52 16.24 2.85 1.21
N PRO A 53 16.60 4.10 0.88
CA PRO A 53 17.98 4.45 0.53
C PRO A 53 18.98 4.08 1.63
N GLU A 54 18.69 4.40 2.90
CA GLU A 54 19.56 4.05 4.02
C GLU A 54 19.71 2.53 4.20
N ALA A 55 18.62 1.79 4.01
CA ALA A 55 18.66 0.32 4.03
C ALA A 55 19.51 -0.25 2.87
N ALA A 56 19.44 0.37 1.69
CA ALA A 56 20.23 -0.03 0.53
C ALA A 56 21.72 0.29 0.72
N ASP A 57 22.05 1.48 1.23
CA ASP A 57 23.44 1.85 1.54
C ASP A 57 24.00 1.00 2.68
N PHE A 58 23.20 0.68 3.70
CA PHE A 58 23.60 -0.26 4.74
C PHE A 58 23.90 -1.65 4.17
N ALA A 59 22.99 -2.20 3.35
CA ALA A 59 23.19 -3.48 2.67
C ALA A 59 24.45 -3.45 1.80
N GLU A 60 24.69 -2.36 1.07
CA GLU A 60 25.89 -2.19 0.25
C GLU A 60 27.17 -2.19 1.12
N ARG A 61 27.19 -1.50 2.26
CA ARG A 61 28.38 -1.47 3.14
C ARG A 61 28.73 -2.84 3.72
N ILE A 62 27.73 -3.64 4.11
CA ILE A 62 27.97 -4.92 4.79
C ILE A 62 28.16 -6.11 3.84
N THR A 63 27.78 -5.97 2.57
CA THR A 63 27.82 -7.08 1.60
C THR A 63 29.18 -7.15 0.90
N PRO A 64 29.84 -8.33 0.84
CA PRO A 64 31.06 -8.51 0.05
C PRO A 64 30.88 -8.20 -1.43
N GLN A 65 31.92 -7.67 -2.08
CA GLN A 65 31.87 -7.27 -3.49
C GLN A 65 31.49 -8.41 -4.44
N SER A 66 31.96 -9.63 -4.18
CA SER A 66 31.61 -10.82 -4.99
C SER A 66 30.11 -11.11 -4.98
N ILE A 67 29.46 -10.97 -3.83
CA ILE A 67 28.02 -11.18 -3.69
C ILE A 67 27.25 -10.06 -4.38
N LYS A 68 27.70 -8.79 -4.26
CA LYS A 68 27.06 -7.66 -4.96
C LYS A 68 27.02 -7.90 -6.46
N LEU A 69 28.18 -8.23 -7.05
CA LEU A 69 28.30 -8.47 -8.49
C LEU A 69 27.44 -9.65 -8.93
N TYR A 70 27.49 -10.77 -8.19
CA TYR A 70 26.67 -11.94 -8.49
C TYR A 70 25.16 -11.63 -8.45
N VAL A 71 24.69 -10.97 -7.39
CA VAL A 71 23.27 -10.64 -7.21
C VAL A 71 22.81 -9.64 -8.28
N SER A 72 23.59 -8.59 -8.54
CA SER A 72 23.28 -7.60 -9.57
C SER A 72 23.22 -8.20 -10.96
N ASP A 73 24.17 -9.05 -11.36
CA ASP A 73 24.14 -9.71 -12.67
C ASP A 73 23.01 -10.74 -12.76
N LYS A 74 22.79 -11.54 -11.71
CA LYS A 74 21.76 -12.59 -11.72
C LYS A 74 20.35 -12.03 -11.83
N LEU A 75 20.06 -10.94 -11.13
CA LEU A 75 18.72 -10.34 -11.08
C LEU A 75 18.51 -9.28 -12.15
N SER A 76 19.56 -8.53 -12.52
CA SER A 76 19.62 -7.56 -13.63
C SER A 76 18.27 -6.90 -14.00
N PRO A 77 17.68 -6.04 -13.13
CA PRO A 77 16.40 -5.40 -13.43
C PRO A 77 16.37 -4.65 -14.77
N HIS A 78 17.50 -4.08 -15.21
CA HIS A 78 17.64 -3.39 -16.49
C HIS A 78 17.39 -4.30 -17.73
N ARG A 79 17.58 -5.62 -17.60
CA ARG A 79 17.28 -6.59 -18.67
C ARG A 79 15.80 -6.95 -18.73
N THR A 80 15.08 -6.82 -17.62
CA THR A 80 13.67 -7.20 -17.48
C THR A 80 12.73 -6.02 -17.68
N PHE A 81 13.12 -4.84 -17.16
CA PHE A 81 12.32 -3.63 -17.19
C PHE A 81 13.03 -2.56 -18.02
N ALA A 82 12.48 -2.26 -19.19
CA ALA A 82 13.09 -1.33 -20.16
C ALA A 82 13.38 0.08 -19.58
N ARG A 83 12.64 0.50 -18.56
CA ARG A 83 12.82 1.80 -17.89
C ARG A 83 13.85 1.78 -16.75
N ALA A 84 14.35 0.63 -16.33
CA ALA A 84 15.28 0.50 -15.21
C ALA A 84 16.75 0.66 -15.64
N SER A 85 17.07 1.76 -16.31
CA SER A 85 18.39 1.99 -16.91
C SER A 85 19.52 2.12 -15.88
N ALA A 86 19.27 2.77 -14.74
CA ALA A 86 20.22 2.92 -13.64
C ALA A 86 20.60 1.58 -13.01
N ALA A 87 19.75 0.55 -13.12
CA ALA A 87 20.09 -0.80 -12.68
C ALA A 87 21.16 -1.48 -13.56
N GLY A 88 21.53 -0.88 -14.71
CA GLY A 88 22.65 -1.30 -15.55
C GLY A 88 23.98 -0.63 -15.20
N ASP A 89 23.96 0.48 -14.46
CA ASP A 89 25.16 1.15 -13.98
C ASP A 89 25.71 0.41 -12.74
N PRO A 90 26.96 -0.10 -12.77
CA PRO A 90 27.57 -0.77 -11.62
C PRO A 90 27.53 0.03 -10.31
N LYS A 91 27.47 1.37 -10.39
CA LYS A 91 27.38 2.27 -9.23
C LYS A 91 26.05 2.12 -8.46
N TYR A 92 24.95 1.79 -9.14
CA TYR A 92 23.61 1.72 -8.53
C TYR A 92 23.02 0.31 -8.57
N ALA A 93 23.54 -0.60 -9.40
CA ALA A 93 22.93 -1.90 -9.68
C ALA A 93 22.56 -2.70 -8.42
N PHE A 94 23.44 -2.77 -7.43
CA PHE A 94 23.17 -3.52 -6.19
C PHE A 94 22.09 -2.85 -5.33
N ARG A 95 22.22 -1.53 -5.10
CA ARG A 95 21.25 -0.77 -4.30
C ARG A 95 19.87 -0.73 -4.93
N TYR A 96 19.79 -0.66 -6.26
CA TYR A 96 18.55 -0.78 -7.02
C TYR A 96 17.85 -2.12 -6.74
N VAL A 97 18.59 -3.23 -6.82
CA VAL A 97 18.07 -4.56 -6.51
C VAL A 97 17.56 -4.64 -5.07
N VAL A 98 18.34 -4.14 -4.11
CA VAL A 98 17.91 -4.11 -2.70
C VAL A 98 16.60 -3.35 -2.53
N MET A 99 16.49 -2.14 -3.10
CA MET A 99 15.25 -1.35 -3.02
C MET A 99 14.06 -2.07 -3.67
N ALA A 100 14.24 -2.67 -4.84
CA ALA A 100 13.19 -3.43 -5.52
C ALA A 100 12.71 -4.63 -4.66
N TYR A 101 13.63 -5.35 -4.02
CA TYR A 101 13.28 -6.48 -3.15
C TYR A 101 12.71 -6.05 -1.79
N LEU A 102 13.06 -4.86 -1.28
CA LEU A 102 12.38 -4.26 -0.13
C LEU A 102 10.92 -3.92 -0.46
N CYS A 103 10.65 -3.38 -1.66
CA CYS A 103 9.28 -3.17 -2.14
C CYS A 103 8.50 -4.50 -2.23
N LEU A 104 9.12 -5.55 -2.77
CA LEU A 104 8.55 -6.90 -2.84
C LEU A 104 8.24 -7.46 -1.44
N GLY A 105 9.20 -7.40 -0.53
CA GLY A 105 9.04 -7.84 0.85
C GLY A 105 7.92 -7.09 1.56
N ALA A 106 7.84 -5.77 1.41
CA ALA A 106 6.77 -4.95 1.99
C ALA A 106 5.39 -5.30 1.40
N SER A 107 5.29 -5.51 0.09
CA SER A 107 4.06 -5.94 -0.58
C SER A 107 3.59 -7.31 -0.09
N LEU A 108 4.53 -8.26 0.06
CA LEU A 108 4.26 -9.58 0.62
C LEU A 108 3.77 -9.52 2.07
N LEU A 109 4.47 -8.75 2.92
CA LEU A 109 4.09 -8.57 4.32
C LEU A 109 2.73 -7.86 4.45
N THR A 110 2.43 -6.90 3.58
CA THR A 110 1.12 -6.24 3.50
C THR A 110 -0.01 -7.25 3.37
N LEU A 111 0.13 -8.25 2.47
CA LEU A 111 -0.90 -9.29 2.29
C LEU A 111 -1.15 -10.04 3.60
N PHE A 112 -0.09 -10.48 4.30
CA PHE A 112 -0.22 -11.17 5.58
C PHE A 112 -0.85 -10.29 6.67
N VAL A 113 -0.42 -9.03 6.77
CA VAL A 113 -0.90 -8.08 7.77
C VAL A 113 -2.37 -7.73 7.54
N LEU A 114 -2.78 -7.43 6.31
CA LEU A 114 -4.18 -7.16 5.97
C LEU A 114 -5.05 -8.40 6.20
N SER A 115 -4.55 -9.60 5.87
CA SER A 115 -5.27 -10.85 6.14
C SER A 115 -5.50 -11.07 7.63
N ALA A 116 -4.47 -10.80 8.45
CA ALA A 116 -4.57 -10.87 9.91
C ALA A 116 -5.53 -9.82 10.46
N LEU A 117 -5.49 -8.59 9.93
CA LEU A 117 -6.41 -7.51 10.29
C LEU A 117 -7.86 -7.90 10.02
N LEU A 118 -8.16 -8.39 8.81
CA LEU A 118 -9.50 -8.83 8.45
C LEU A 118 -9.96 -10.00 9.33
N ARG A 119 -9.06 -10.93 9.67
CA ARG A 119 -9.41 -12.04 10.59
C ARG A 119 -9.76 -11.52 11.98
N ASP A 120 -9.00 -10.57 12.50
CA ASP A 120 -9.25 -9.98 13.82
C ASP A 120 -10.54 -9.13 13.85
N LEU A 121 -11.01 -8.68 12.68
CA LEU A 121 -12.31 -8.02 12.49
C LEU A 121 -13.47 -9.00 12.23
N GLY A 122 -13.21 -10.32 12.22
CA GLY A 122 -14.24 -11.36 12.15
C GLY A 122 -14.68 -11.79 10.75
N PHE A 123 -13.94 -11.40 9.70
CA PHE A 123 -14.26 -11.84 8.32
C PHE A 123 -13.95 -13.33 8.09
N THR A 124 -14.67 -13.95 7.14
CA THR A 124 -14.47 -15.36 6.80
C THR A 124 -13.09 -15.63 6.21
N ARG A 125 -12.62 -16.88 6.32
CA ARG A 125 -11.29 -17.29 5.84
C ARG A 125 -11.04 -16.96 4.37
N GLN A 126 -12.04 -17.16 3.50
CA GLN A 126 -11.91 -16.86 2.07
C GLN A 126 -11.75 -15.35 1.84
N THR A 127 -12.61 -14.54 2.45
CA THR A 127 -12.58 -13.08 2.38
C THR A 127 -11.26 -12.51 2.89
N THR A 128 -10.72 -13.04 4.00
CA THR A 128 -9.43 -12.60 4.57
C THR A 128 -8.25 -12.80 3.62
N VAL A 129 -8.36 -13.68 2.64
CA VAL A 129 -7.32 -13.95 1.64
C VAL A 129 -7.57 -13.17 0.35
N MET A 130 -8.81 -13.21 -0.15
CA MET A 130 -9.14 -12.65 -1.46
C MET A 130 -9.12 -11.13 -1.50
N ALA A 131 -9.62 -10.44 -0.46
CA ALA A 131 -9.68 -8.97 -0.46
C ALA A 131 -8.28 -8.32 -0.48
N PRO A 132 -7.30 -8.74 0.36
CA PRO A 132 -5.94 -8.23 0.26
C PRO A 132 -5.28 -8.53 -1.09
N MET A 133 -5.47 -9.73 -1.63
CA MET A 133 -4.91 -10.10 -2.94
C MET A 133 -5.45 -9.23 -4.06
N ALA A 134 -6.77 -9.07 -4.13
CA ALA A 134 -7.43 -8.25 -5.14
C ALA A 134 -6.94 -6.80 -5.07
N PHE A 135 -6.82 -6.25 -3.86
CA PHE A 135 -6.31 -4.89 -3.67
C PHE A 135 -4.85 -4.74 -4.10
N VAL A 136 -3.96 -5.62 -3.67
CA VAL A 136 -2.52 -5.56 -4.02
C VAL A 136 -2.30 -5.76 -5.52
N LEU A 137 -3.08 -6.63 -6.19
CA LEU A 137 -3.06 -6.75 -7.64
C LEU A 137 -3.56 -5.49 -8.35
N ALA A 138 -4.55 -4.80 -7.79
CA ALA A 138 -5.05 -3.54 -8.34
C ALA A 138 -4.12 -2.34 -8.08
N PHE A 139 -3.19 -2.46 -7.13
CA PHE A 139 -2.36 -1.35 -6.64
C PHE A 139 -1.60 -0.59 -7.74
N PRO A 140 -0.97 -1.23 -8.75
CA PRO A 140 -0.28 -0.51 -9.83
C PRO A 140 -1.20 0.36 -10.71
N PHE A 141 -2.50 0.07 -10.76
CA PHE A 141 -3.49 0.93 -11.44
C PHE A 141 -3.81 2.20 -10.66
N LEU A 142 -3.55 2.23 -9.34
CA LEU A 142 -3.68 3.44 -8.52
C LEU A 142 -2.46 4.36 -8.65
N GLN A 143 -1.34 3.81 -9.11
CA GLN A 143 -0.10 4.52 -9.38
C GLN A 143 -0.13 5.11 -10.80
N THR A 144 -1.06 6.03 -11.06
CA THR A 144 -1.09 6.84 -12.29
C THR A 144 -0.26 8.08 -12.07
N VAL A 145 0.39 8.60 -13.12
CA VAL A 145 1.38 9.71 -13.07
C VAL A 145 2.68 9.35 -12.35
N GLY A 146 2.63 8.56 -11.27
CA GLY A 146 3.82 8.06 -10.60
C GLY A 146 3.57 6.86 -9.70
N GLY A 147 4.61 6.02 -9.59
CA GLY A 147 4.76 4.98 -8.58
C GLY A 147 6.20 5.02 -8.07
N TYR A 148 6.35 4.95 -6.75
CA TYR A 148 7.60 5.25 -6.06
C TYR A 148 8.02 4.08 -5.17
N PHE A 149 9.32 3.98 -4.89
CA PHE A 149 9.89 2.91 -4.07
C PHE A 149 9.28 2.83 -2.66
N TYR A 150 8.80 3.94 -2.11
CA TYR A 150 8.23 3.99 -0.77
C TYR A 150 6.73 3.63 -0.71
N ASP A 151 6.04 3.42 -1.84
CA ASP A 151 4.57 3.22 -1.85
C ASP A 151 4.16 1.86 -1.25
N SER A 152 4.80 0.76 -1.64
CA SER A 152 4.50 -0.58 -1.08
C SER A 152 4.86 -0.66 0.41
N VAL A 153 5.91 0.05 0.80
CA VAL A 153 6.40 0.13 2.18
C VAL A 153 5.47 0.98 3.05
N GLU A 154 4.95 2.08 2.50
CA GLU A 154 3.91 2.88 3.14
C GLU A 154 2.68 2.00 3.40
N LEU A 155 2.19 1.29 2.38
CA LEU A 155 1.04 0.41 2.52
C LEU A 155 1.25 -0.64 3.62
N PHE A 156 2.45 -1.23 3.73
CA PHE A 156 2.81 -2.13 4.82
C PHE A 156 2.70 -1.45 6.18
N PHE A 157 3.30 -0.27 6.36
CA PHE A 157 3.27 0.44 7.65
C PHE A 157 1.87 0.87 8.06
N LEU A 158 1.06 1.39 7.13
CA LEU A 158 -0.33 1.76 7.40
C LEU A 158 -1.16 0.54 7.82
N SER A 159 -0.98 -0.59 7.13
CA SER A 159 -1.67 -1.85 7.44
C SER A 159 -1.21 -2.41 8.80
N ALA A 160 0.09 -2.36 9.09
CA ALA A 160 0.65 -2.85 10.34
C ALA A 160 0.19 -2.00 11.52
N ALA A 161 0.15 -0.68 11.36
CA ALA A 161 -0.36 0.23 12.38
C ALA A 161 -1.84 -0.03 12.70
N ALA A 162 -2.67 -0.27 11.69
CA ALA A 162 -4.06 -0.66 11.89
C ALA A 162 -4.20 -2.01 12.62
N LEU A 163 -3.38 -3.02 12.25
CA LEU A 163 -3.37 -4.31 12.95
C LEU A 163 -2.95 -4.17 14.42
N LEU A 164 -1.88 -3.42 14.69
CA LEU A 164 -1.41 -3.15 16.05
C LEU A 164 -2.46 -2.40 16.87
N ALA A 165 -3.18 -1.45 16.25
CA ALA A 165 -4.28 -0.73 16.87
C ALA A 165 -5.43 -1.68 17.27
N VAL A 166 -5.90 -2.53 16.35
CA VAL A 166 -6.96 -3.52 16.61
C VAL A 166 -6.55 -4.52 17.70
N ARG A 167 -5.26 -4.90 17.74
CA ARG A 167 -4.71 -5.79 18.79
C ARG A 167 -4.40 -5.07 20.11
N GLY A 168 -4.46 -3.74 20.14
CA GLY A 168 -4.15 -2.95 21.32
C GLY A 168 -2.65 -2.88 21.66
N TYR A 169 -1.74 -3.21 20.74
CA TYR A 169 -0.29 -3.15 20.93
C TYR A 169 0.27 -1.74 20.69
N TRP A 170 -0.19 -0.79 21.51
CA TRP A 170 0.06 0.63 21.27
C TRP A 170 1.53 1.05 21.49
N ILE A 171 2.28 0.39 22.36
CA ILE A 171 3.72 0.69 22.54
C ILE A 171 4.49 0.35 21.27
N VAL A 172 4.18 -0.80 20.66
CA VAL A 172 4.76 -1.22 19.37
C VAL A 172 4.33 -0.27 18.25
N LEU A 173 3.09 0.23 18.29
CA LEU A 173 2.61 1.26 17.35
C LEU A 173 3.43 2.56 17.46
N VAL A 174 3.76 3.01 18.67
CA VAL A 174 4.63 4.18 18.88
C VAL A 174 6.03 3.92 18.31
N ALA A 175 6.61 2.74 18.55
CA ALA A 175 7.90 2.37 17.99
C ALA A 175 7.87 2.31 16.45
N LEU A 176 6.78 1.78 15.87
CA LEU A 176 6.56 1.71 14.42
C LEU A 176 6.54 3.10 13.76
N ALA A 177 6.15 4.15 14.50
CA ALA A 177 6.07 5.51 13.98
C ALA A 177 7.41 6.04 13.45
N VAL A 178 8.53 5.59 14.01
CA VAL A 178 9.87 6.01 13.57
C VAL A 178 10.15 5.57 12.13
N PRO A 179 10.25 4.26 11.82
CA PRO A 179 10.54 3.83 10.45
C PRO A 179 9.41 4.18 9.48
N ALA A 180 8.14 4.19 9.93
CA ALA A 180 7.02 4.56 9.07
C ALA A 180 7.10 6.02 8.60
N THR A 181 7.50 6.94 9.49
CA THR A 181 7.66 8.35 9.13
C THR A 181 8.91 8.60 8.29
N LEU A 182 10.01 7.88 8.56
CA LEU A 182 11.20 7.90 7.68
C LEU A 182 10.92 7.39 6.27
N ASN A 183 9.93 6.50 6.13
CA ASN A 183 9.44 6.10 4.82
C ASN A 183 8.61 7.20 4.16
N LYS A 184 7.61 7.77 4.86
CA LYS A 184 6.72 8.81 4.32
C LYS A 184 6.00 9.59 5.43
N GLU A 185 5.94 10.92 5.34
CA GLU A 185 5.28 11.75 6.36
C GLU A 185 3.76 11.55 6.44
N ALA A 186 3.13 10.94 5.43
CA ALA A 186 1.71 10.60 5.45
C ALA A 186 1.33 9.76 6.68
N PHE A 187 2.27 8.99 7.24
CA PHE A 187 2.03 8.23 8.47
C PHE A 187 1.59 9.13 9.63
N PHE A 188 2.19 10.31 9.79
CA PHE A 188 1.82 11.29 10.83
C PHE A 188 0.33 11.65 10.75
N PHE A 189 -0.17 11.91 9.54
CA PHE A 189 -1.57 12.26 9.29
C PHE A 189 -2.51 11.05 9.36
N PHE A 190 -2.01 9.84 9.16
CA PHE A 190 -2.79 8.63 9.30
C PHE A 190 -3.10 8.30 10.76
N VAL A 191 -2.21 8.61 11.71
CA VAL A 191 -2.34 8.21 13.12
C VAL A 191 -3.71 8.54 13.73
N PRO A 192 -4.29 9.75 13.60
CA PRO A 192 -5.58 10.07 14.21
C PRO A 192 -6.72 9.13 13.78
N SER A 193 -6.66 8.61 12.55
CA SER A 193 -7.65 7.65 12.04
C SER A 193 -7.63 6.32 12.78
N LEU A 194 -6.56 5.98 13.52
CA LEU A 194 -6.43 4.74 14.28
C LEU A 194 -7.20 4.76 15.61
N TYR A 195 -7.68 5.92 16.06
CA TYR A 195 -8.35 6.05 17.35
C TYR A 195 -9.53 5.09 17.52
N PRO A 196 -10.49 4.96 16.57
CA PRO A 196 -11.58 4.00 16.68
C PRO A 196 -11.12 2.54 16.78
N LEU A 197 -10.03 2.18 16.08
CA LEU A 197 -9.48 0.83 16.11
C LEU A 197 -8.82 0.51 17.46
N LEU A 198 -8.08 1.46 18.05
CA LEU A 198 -7.52 1.32 19.39
C LEU A 198 -8.60 1.13 20.46
N ARG A 199 -9.76 1.79 20.28
CA ARG A 199 -10.90 1.69 21.20
C ARG A 199 -11.56 0.31 21.25
N ILE A 200 -11.22 -0.61 20.34
CA ILE A 200 -11.67 -2.02 20.40
C ILE A 200 -11.11 -2.72 21.64
N ARG A 201 -9.84 -2.46 21.99
CA ARG A 201 -9.12 -3.18 23.07
C ARG A 201 -8.65 -2.27 24.21
N ARG A 202 -8.69 -0.96 24.02
CA ARG A 202 -8.18 0.02 24.99
C ARG A 202 -9.26 1.01 25.40
N ASP A 203 -9.16 1.45 26.66
CA ASP A 203 -10.02 2.52 27.18
C ASP A 203 -9.69 3.87 26.53
N ARG A 204 -10.51 4.89 26.81
CA ARG A 204 -10.37 6.22 26.20
C ARG A 204 -9.02 6.86 26.48
N LYS A 205 -8.52 6.74 27.71
CA LYS A 205 -7.30 7.43 28.14
C LYS A 205 -6.09 6.80 27.46
N THR A 206 -6.00 5.48 27.49
CA THR A 206 -4.89 4.76 26.84
C THR A 206 -4.91 4.95 25.32
N ALA A 207 -6.08 4.89 24.68
CA ALA A 207 -6.18 5.13 23.24
C ALA A 207 -5.75 6.55 22.86
N LEU A 208 -6.15 7.57 23.64
CA LEU A 208 -5.73 8.94 23.39
C LEU A 208 -4.23 9.12 23.63
N ALA A 209 -3.69 8.57 24.72
CA ALA A 209 -2.25 8.60 25.02
C ALA A 209 -1.43 7.95 23.90
N ALA A 210 -1.89 6.81 23.39
CA ALA A 210 -1.26 6.13 22.25
C ALA A 210 -1.24 7.01 20.99
N ILE A 211 -2.35 7.66 20.65
CA ILE A 211 -2.43 8.57 19.50
C ILE A 211 -1.47 9.75 19.68
N VAL A 212 -1.52 10.41 20.85
CA VAL A 212 -0.65 11.57 21.15
C VAL A 212 0.82 11.17 21.09
N ALA A 213 1.21 10.05 21.71
CA ALA A 213 2.59 9.57 21.67
C ALA A 213 3.05 9.23 20.24
N THR A 214 2.21 8.56 19.45
CA THR A 214 2.53 8.20 18.07
C THR A 214 2.64 9.44 17.17
N VAL A 215 1.74 10.42 17.34
CA VAL A 215 1.80 11.73 16.66
C VAL A 215 3.05 12.51 17.07
N ALA A 216 3.42 12.52 18.35
CA ALA A 216 4.60 13.22 18.84
C ALA A 216 5.88 12.61 18.25
N VAL A 217 6.03 11.28 18.29
CA VAL A 217 7.20 10.59 17.72
C VAL A 217 7.29 10.80 16.21
N SER A 218 6.19 10.61 15.46
CA SER A 218 6.19 10.87 14.01
C SER A 218 6.44 12.35 13.70
N GLY A 219 5.90 13.28 14.48
CA GLY A 219 6.15 14.71 14.35
C GLY A 219 7.63 15.06 14.53
N ILE A 220 8.29 14.50 15.56
CA ILE A 220 9.73 14.69 15.82
C ILE A 220 10.56 14.15 14.66
N VAL A 221 10.29 12.93 14.20
CA VAL A 221 11.03 12.33 13.07
C VAL A 221 10.84 13.15 11.79
N ASN A 222 9.62 13.59 11.50
CA ASN A 222 9.32 14.43 10.34
C ASN A 222 9.99 15.81 10.42
N ALA A 223 10.05 16.42 11.60
CA ALA A 223 10.74 17.69 11.80
C ALA A 223 12.26 17.52 11.65
N TRP A 224 12.82 16.45 12.24
CA TRP A 224 14.24 16.12 12.17
C TRP A 224 14.71 15.91 10.73
N ILE A 225 13.97 15.12 9.92
CA ILE A 225 14.36 14.88 8.53
C ILE A 225 14.30 16.14 7.68
N LYS A 226 13.30 17.00 7.91
CA LYS A 226 13.18 18.29 7.21
C LYS A 226 14.29 19.26 7.60
N TRP A 227 14.72 19.23 8.86
CA TRP A 227 15.87 20.01 9.32
C TRP A 227 17.17 19.54 8.67
N LEU A 228 17.42 18.23 8.62
CA LEU A 228 18.60 17.65 7.96
C LEU A 228 18.71 18.06 6.48
N TYR A 229 17.58 18.13 5.77
CA TYR A 229 17.53 18.49 4.35
C TYR A 229 16.98 19.91 4.10
N ALA A 230 17.14 20.83 5.06
CA ALA A 230 16.66 22.21 4.91
C ALA A 230 17.34 22.95 3.75
N GLY A 231 18.59 22.59 3.43
CA GLY A 231 19.36 23.14 2.30
C GLY A 231 19.15 22.43 0.95
N ALA A 232 18.36 21.35 0.89
CA ALA A 232 18.09 20.66 -0.36
C ALA A 232 17.24 21.53 -1.31
N ARG A 233 17.38 21.31 -2.62
CA ARG A 233 16.63 22.04 -3.66
C ARG A 233 15.13 21.69 -3.64
N GLY A 234 14.30 22.51 -4.28
CA GLY A 234 12.85 22.28 -4.40
C GLY A 234 12.05 22.78 -3.20
N ASP A 235 10.74 22.52 -3.20
CA ASP A 235 9.80 23.03 -2.18
C ASP A 235 9.35 21.93 -1.21
N VAL A 236 8.86 22.33 -0.03
CA VAL A 236 8.37 21.39 0.99
C VAL A 236 7.08 20.68 0.53
N ALA A 237 6.27 21.35 -0.28
CA ALA A 237 5.09 20.80 -0.91
C ALA A 237 4.77 21.59 -2.18
N HIS A 238 4.17 20.93 -3.18
CA HIS A 238 3.68 21.59 -4.39
C HIS A 238 2.19 21.85 -4.24
N LEU A 239 1.76 23.10 -4.38
CA LEU A 239 0.34 23.44 -4.43
C LEU A 239 -0.23 23.02 -5.78
N GLN A 240 -1.14 22.06 -5.77
CA GLN A 240 -1.80 21.47 -6.94
C GLN A 240 -3.30 21.76 -6.97
N LEU A 241 -3.84 22.56 -6.03
CA LEU A 241 -5.29 22.78 -5.90
C LEU A 241 -5.94 23.25 -7.20
N LEU A 242 -5.41 24.30 -7.82
CA LEU A 242 -5.97 24.84 -9.07
C LEU A 242 -5.84 23.84 -10.22
N ASN A 243 -4.70 23.15 -10.33
CA ASN A 243 -4.47 22.11 -11.33
C ASN A 243 -5.44 20.92 -11.16
N ASN A 244 -5.74 20.54 -9.92
CA ASN A 244 -6.72 19.50 -9.62
C ASN A 244 -8.13 19.93 -10.01
N ILE A 245 -8.54 21.15 -9.65
CA ILE A 245 -9.85 21.70 -10.04
C ILE A 245 -9.96 21.66 -11.58
N GLU A 246 -9.04 22.30 -12.30
CA GLU A 246 -9.05 22.34 -13.76
C GLU A 246 -9.14 20.93 -14.38
N LYS A 247 -8.28 20.02 -13.93
CA LYS A 247 -8.16 18.69 -14.53
C LYS A 247 -9.34 17.76 -14.18
N TYR A 248 -9.94 17.88 -13.00
CA TYR A 248 -11.13 17.08 -12.65
C TYR A 248 -12.42 17.62 -13.27
N PHE A 249 -12.48 18.89 -13.65
CA PHE A 249 -13.58 19.41 -14.49
C PHE A 249 -13.39 19.07 -15.98
N TYR A 250 -12.19 18.67 -16.40
CA TYR A 250 -11.92 18.25 -17.77
C TYR A 250 -12.34 16.79 -18.02
N LEU A 251 -13.43 16.59 -18.77
CA LEU A 251 -14.04 15.27 -19.00
C LEU A 251 -13.08 14.20 -19.58
N PRO A 252 -12.13 14.52 -20.48
CA PRO A 252 -11.18 13.53 -20.99
C PRO A 252 -10.24 12.94 -19.93
N THR A 253 -10.10 13.55 -18.76
CA THR A 253 -9.36 12.95 -17.62
C THR A 253 -9.92 11.58 -17.24
N TYR A 254 -11.22 11.36 -17.43
CA TYR A 254 -11.91 10.13 -17.02
C TYR A 254 -11.91 9.03 -18.10
N THR A 255 -11.29 9.26 -19.26
CA THR A 255 -11.20 8.30 -20.37
C THR A 255 -9.76 7.96 -20.75
N GLN A 256 -8.78 8.37 -19.95
CA GLN A 256 -7.36 8.11 -20.21
C GLN A 256 -6.99 6.66 -19.94
N PHE A 257 -6.15 6.12 -20.82
CA PHE A 257 -5.57 4.78 -20.71
C PHE A 257 -4.06 4.87 -20.48
N GLU A 258 -3.51 3.86 -19.81
CA GLU A 258 -2.08 3.73 -19.56
C GLU A 258 -1.65 2.26 -19.61
N VAL A 259 -0.36 2.01 -19.83
CA VAL A 259 0.17 0.65 -19.85
C VAL A 259 0.45 0.20 -18.41
N THR A 260 -0.24 -0.85 -17.95
CA THR A 260 -0.04 -1.49 -16.65
C THR A 260 0.01 -3.00 -16.88
N TYR A 261 0.98 -3.69 -16.27
CA TYR A 261 1.25 -5.12 -16.55
C TYR A 261 1.52 -5.42 -18.03
N GLY A 262 2.09 -4.46 -18.77
CA GLY A 262 2.35 -4.60 -20.21
C GLY A 262 1.11 -4.51 -21.10
N MET A 263 -0.08 -4.31 -20.51
CA MET A 263 -1.34 -4.18 -21.23
C MET A 263 -1.89 -2.76 -21.13
N VAL A 264 -2.53 -2.28 -22.19
CA VAL A 264 -3.27 -1.02 -22.15
C VAL A 264 -4.48 -1.21 -21.25
N GLY A 265 -4.57 -0.40 -20.20
CA GLY A 265 -5.64 -0.45 -19.21
C GLY A 265 -6.09 0.95 -18.78
N PRO A 266 -7.12 1.03 -17.94
CA PRO A 266 -7.63 2.31 -17.47
C PRO A 266 -6.59 3.01 -16.59
N SER A 267 -6.49 4.33 -16.71
CA SER A 267 -5.78 5.15 -15.72
C SER A 267 -6.53 5.21 -14.39
N GLY A 268 -5.89 5.75 -13.36
CA GLY A 268 -6.42 5.80 -12.00
C GLY A 268 -7.74 6.56 -11.92
N ALA A 269 -7.80 7.77 -12.48
CA ALA A 269 -9.02 8.58 -12.53
C ALA A 269 -10.02 8.13 -13.63
N PHE A 270 -9.79 7.02 -14.31
CA PHE A 270 -10.71 6.51 -15.31
C PHE A 270 -12.10 6.24 -14.71
N LEU A 271 -13.16 6.59 -15.43
CA LEU A 271 -14.55 6.51 -14.94
C LEU A 271 -14.90 5.11 -14.44
N GLY A 272 -14.51 4.06 -15.16
CA GLY A 272 -14.73 2.67 -14.75
C GLY A 272 -14.06 2.32 -13.42
N THR A 273 -12.82 2.78 -13.19
CA THR A 273 -12.11 2.57 -11.93
C THR A 273 -12.85 3.24 -10.77
N LEU A 274 -13.26 4.50 -10.96
CA LEU A 274 -14.03 5.25 -9.96
C LEU A 274 -15.40 4.62 -9.68
N LEU A 275 -16.09 4.12 -10.70
CA LEU A 275 -17.37 3.42 -10.54
C LEU A 275 -17.21 2.13 -9.74
N VAL A 276 -16.19 1.33 -10.01
CA VAL A 276 -15.90 0.11 -9.22
C VAL A 276 -15.62 0.47 -7.76
N MET A 277 -14.80 1.49 -7.50
CA MET A 277 -14.53 1.97 -6.15
C MET A 277 -15.81 2.46 -5.46
N ALA A 278 -16.64 3.24 -6.15
CA ALA A 278 -17.91 3.72 -5.62
C ALA A 278 -18.88 2.58 -5.29
N ILE A 279 -18.98 1.56 -6.14
CA ILE A 279 -19.78 0.36 -5.89
C ILE A 279 -19.30 -0.36 -4.63
N ILE A 280 -17.99 -0.54 -4.47
CA ILE A 280 -17.39 -1.16 -3.28
C ILE A 280 -17.74 -0.36 -2.03
N VAL A 281 -17.61 0.97 -2.08
CA VAL A 281 -17.96 1.85 -0.95
C VAL A 281 -19.45 1.72 -0.63
N ILE A 282 -20.35 1.94 -1.60
CA ILE A 282 -21.80 1.93 -1.37
C ILE A 282 -22.28 0.58 -0.83
N ARG A 283 -21.82 -0.52 -1.42
CA ARG A 283 -22.25 -1.88 -1.03
C ARG A 283 -21.59 -2.34 0.27
N GLY A 284 -20.31 -2.02 0.48
CA GLY A 284 -19.57 -2.39 1.68
C GLY A 284 -19.93 -1.53 2.89
N TRP A 285 -20.37 -0.29 2.71
CA TRP A 285 -20.57 0.66 3.81
C TRP A 285 -21.61 0.20 4.85
N SER A 286 -22.74 -0.31 4.37
CA SER A 286 -23.84 -0.73 5.25
C SER A 286 -23.49 -1.94 6.12
N THR A 287 -22.60 -2.81 5.64
CA THR A 287 -22.14 -4.02 6.31
C THR A 287 -20.82 -3.83 7.06
N CYS A 288 -20.16 -2.68 6.87
CA CYS A 288 -18.86 -2.40 7.49
C CYS A 288 -18.98 -2.14 9.00
N PRO A 289 -18.13 -2.78 9.83
CA PRO A 289 -18.08 -2.53 11.27
C PRO A 289 -17.96 -1.03 11.57
N LEU A 290 -18.68 -0.55 12.59
CA LEU A 290 -18.72 0.87 12.94
C LEU A 290 -17.32 1.47 13.14
N VAL A 291 -16.43 0.73 13.82
CA VAL A 291 -15.05 1.14 14.07
C VAL A 291 -14.25 1.36 12.79
N ALA A 292 -14.46 0.52 11.76
CA ALA A 292 -13.79 0.65 10.47
C ALA A 292 -14.37 1.81 9.64
N ARG A 293 -15.69 2.05 9.72
CA ARG A 293 -16.31 3.24 9.13
C ARG A 293 -15.77 4.52 9.76
N GLN A 294 -15.66 4.59 11.08
CA GLN A 294 -15.09 5.75 11.77
C GLN A 294 -13.63 5.98 11.37
N HIS A 295 -12.83 4.91 11.28
CA HIS A 295 -11.46 4.98 10.74
C HIS A 295 -11.43 5.60 9.34
N LEU A 296 -12.28 5.12 8.42
CA LEU A 296 -12.41 5.65 7.07
C LEU A 296 -12.85 7.11 7.03
N ILE A 297 -13.84 7.51 7.85
CA ILE A 297 -14.33 8.90 7.89
C ILE A 297 -13.22 9.84 8.34
N ILE A 298 -12.52 9.51 9.42
CA ILE A 298 -11.40 10.33 9.92
C ILE A 298 -10.27 10.37 8.88
N GLY A 299 -9.93 9.22 8.29
CA GLY A 299 -8.95 9.14 7.22
C GLY A 299 -9.33 10.00 6.02
N ALA A 300 -10.61 9.99 5.60
CA ALA A 300 -11.09 10.79 4.47
C ALA A 300 -11.09 12.29 4.78
N ALA A 301 -11.50 12.66 6.00
CA ALA A 301 -11.50 14.04 6.46
C ALA A 301 -10.09 14.66 6.47
N LEU A 302 -9.05 13.85 6.70
CA LEU A 302 -7.65 14.29 6.65
C LEU A 302 -7.05 14.19 5.24
N ASN A 303 -7.28 13.07 4.57
CA ASN A 303 -6.57 12.76 3.33
C ASN A 303 -7.16 13.44 2.09
N LEU A 304 -8.49 13.63 2.01
CA LEU A 304 -9.10 14.28 0.85
C LEU A 304 -8.67 15.75 0.70
N PRO A 305 -8.63 16.58 1.76
CA PRO A 305 -8.09 17.93 1.64
C PRO A 305 -6.61 17.95 1.22
N LEU A 306 -5.77 17.08 1.82
CA LEU A 306 -4.36 16.98 1.44
C LEU A 306 -4.18 16.54 -0.01
N PHE A 307 -5.01 15.59 -0.46
CA PHE A 307 -5.03 15.12 -1.83
C PHE A 307 -5.35 16.26 -2.80
N LEU A 308 -6.44 17.00 -2.56
CA LEU A 308 -6.85 18.10 -3.42
C LEU A 308 -5.81 19.22 -3.46
N VAL A 309 -5.17 19.54 -2.33
CA VAL A 309 -4.25 20.68 -2.23
C VAL A 309 -2.84 20.35 -2.74
N PHE A 310 -2.32 19.14 -2.49
CA PHE A 310 -0.89 18.85 -2.68
C PHE A 310 -0.57 17.77 -3.72
N CYS A 311 -1.55 16.97 -4.15
CA CYS A 311 -1.27 15.80 -4.99
C CYS A 311 -1.47 16.10 -6.48
N ALA A 312 -0.67 15.46 -7.33
CA ALA A 312 -0.85 15.59 -8.77
C ALA A 312 -2.20 14.98 -9.22
N PRO A 313 -2.89 15.59 -10.20
CA PRO A 313 -4.19 15.08 -10.64
C PRO A 313 -4.11 13.67 -11.22
N GLY A 314 -5.01 12.79 -10.78
CA GLY A 314 -5.07 11.38 -11.19
C GLY A 314 -4.21 10.44 -10.37
N GLU A 315 -3.37 10.94 -9.46
CA GLU A 315 -2.44 10.13 -8.67
C GLU A 315 -3.14 9.49 -7.45
N LEU A 316 -4.07 8.55 -7.70
CA LEU A 316 -4.91 7.91 -6.69
C LEU A 316 -4.11 7.18 -5.58
N ARG A 317 -2.86 6.81 -5.83
CA ARG A 317 -1.94 6.29 -4.80
C ARG A 317 -1.81 7.21 -3.58
N ASN A 318 -2.04 8.52 -3.74
CA ASN A 318 -2.01 9.48 -2.65
C ASN A 318 -3.24 9.40 -1.72
N LEU A 319 -4.27 8.63 -2.10
CA LEU A 319 -5.36 8.25 -1.20
C LEU A 319 -4.95 7.14 -0.21
N SER A 320 -3.65 6.94 0.04
CA SER A 320 -3.09 5.81 0.78
C SER A 320 -3.63 5.63 2.19
N MET A 321 -3.97 6.71 2.89
CA MET A 321 -4.58 6.66 4.22
C MET A 321 -5.95 5.97 4.23
N LEU A 322 -6.58 5.80 3.06
CA LEU A 322 -7.88 5.13 2.92
C LEU A 322 -7.73 3.65 2.55
N PHE A 323 -6.56 3.19 2.14
CA PHE A 323 -6.37 1.85 1.56
C PHE A 323 -6.70 0.72 2.53
N VAL A 324 -6.31 0.85 3.80
CA VAL A 324 -6.65 -0.15 4.82
C VAL A 324 -8.16 -0.28 4.99
N GLY A 325 -8.86 0.85 5.15
CA GLY A 325 -10.31 0.86 5.24
C GLY A 325 -11.00 0.40 3.95
N PHE A 326 -10.44 0.73 2.78
CA PHE A 326 -10.95 0.28 1.49
C PHE A 326 -10.86 -1.25 1.33
N VAL A 327 -9.78 -1.87 1.82
CA VAL A 327 -9.66 -3.34 1.89
C VAL A 327 -10.73 -3.95 2.80
N VAL A 328 -11.06 -3.29 3.93
CA VAL A 328 -12.17 -3.71 4.80
C VAL A 328 -13.51 -3.62 4.07
N LEU A 329 -13.76 -2.56 3.28
CA LEU A 329 -14.98 -2.46 2.47
C LEU A 329 -15.05 -3.55 1.39
N LEU A 330 -13.94 -3.83 0.72
CA LEU A 330 -13.85 -4.92 -0.26
C LEU A 330 -14.14 -6.29 0.39
N ALA A 331 -13.65 -6.49 1.61
CA ALA A 331 -13.98 -7.67 2.41
C ALA A 331 -15.48 -7.75 2.72
N CYS A 332 -16.11 -6.65 3.14
CA CYS A 332 -17.55 -6.59 3.42
C CYS A 332 -18.40 -6.98 2.20
N VAL A 333 -18.05 -6.47 1.02
CA VAL A 333 -18.74 -6.82 -0.23
C VAL A 333 -18.59 -8.33 -0.50
N SER A 334 -17.38 -8.86 -0.41
CA SER A 334 -17.11 -10.27 -0.69
C SER A 334 -17.83 -11.22 0.29
N ASP A 335 -17.86 -10.89 1.58
CA ASP A 335 -18.47 -11.71 2.62
C ASP A 335 -20.01 -11.75 2.52
N SER A 336 -20.60 -10.62 2.13
CA SER A 336 -22.05 -10.52 1.88
C SER A 336 -22.52 -11.39 0.71
N VAL A 337 -21.63 -11.68 -0.25
CA VAL A 337 -21.90 -12.59 -1.36
C VAL A 337 -21.77 -14.05 -0.90
N SER A 338 -20.71 -14.38 -0.15
CA SER A 338 -20.49 -15.74 0.36
C SER A 338 -21.59 -16.25 1.28
N SER A 339 -22.16 -15.39 2.13
CA SER A 339 -23.25 -15.75 3.04
C SER A 339 -24.61 -15.98 2.34
N ARG A 340 -24.75 -15.54 1.09
CA ARG A 340 -25.98 -15.69 0.29
C ARG A 340 -25.98 -16.91 -0.63
N ILE A 341 -24.92 -17.69 -0.67
CA ILE A 341 -24.90 -18.97 -1.39
C ILE A 341 -25.37 -20.03 -0.38
N PRO A 342 -26.67 -20.41 -0.36
CA PRO A 342 -27.09 -21.51 0.48
C PRO A 342 -26.35 -22.77 0.04
N LEU A 343 -25.66 -23.43 0.97
CA LEU A 343 -25.01 -24.75 0.79
C LEU A 343 -26.03 -25.88 0.53
N ALA A 344 -27.23 -25.55 0.05
CA ALA A 344 -28.40 -26.42 -0.05
C ALA A 344 -28.32 -27.51 -1.14
N SER A 345 -27.15 -27.79 -1.71
CA SER A 345 -27.00 -28.83 -2.76
C SER A 345 -25.91 -29.87 -2.50
N VAL A 346 -25.12 -29.76 -1.43
CA VAL A 346 -24.09 -30.77 -1.10
C VAL A 346 -24.63 -31.85 -0.16
N ASP A 347 -25.58 -31.53 0.73
CA ASP A 347 -26.17 -32.53 1.63
C ASP A 347 -27.37 -33.28 1.02
N ALA A 348 -28.07 -32.72 0.03
CA ALA A 348 -29.23 -33.37 -0.61
C ALA A 348 -28.85 -34.60 -1.47
N LYS A 349 -27.60 -34.70 -1.95
CA LYS A 349 -27.09 -35.89 -2.65
C LYS A 349 -26.49 -36.94 -1.73
N ARG A 350 -26.24 -36.60 -0.46
CA ARG A 350 -25.67 -37.53 0.51
C ARG A 350 -26.76 -38.35 1.23
N THR A 351 -27.98 -37.81 1.32
CA THR A 351 -29.14 -38.54 1.82
C THR A 351 -29.79 -39.43 0.75
N SER A 352 -29.82 -39.03 -0.54
CA SER A 352 -30.41 -39.90 -1.58
C SER A 352 -29.61 -41.17 -1.86
N ASN A 353 -28.29 -41.17 -1.63
CA ASN A 353 -27.45 -42.37 -1.83
C ASN A 353 -27.44 -43.34 -0.62
N MET A 354 -28.03 -42.96 0.52
CA MET A 354 -28.16 -43.87 1.67
C MET A 354 -29.49 -44.65 1.67
N ASP A 355 -30.52 -44.14 0.99
CA ASP A 355 -31.80 -44.83 0.88
C ASP A 355 -31.80 -45.92 -0.22
N ASP A 356 -31.04 -45.71 -1.31
CA ASP A 356 -30.87 -46.74 -2.35
C ASP A 356 -30.00 -47.94 -1.89
N ALA A 357 -29.15 -47.75 -0.88
CA ALA A 357 -28.32 -48.82 -0.32
C ALA A 357 -29.06 -49.71 0.70
N LYS A 358 -30.27 -49.34 1.13
CA LYS A 358 -31.11 -50.13 2.06
C LYS A 358 -32.21 -50.95 1.38
N LEU A 359 -32.36 -50.83 0.05
CA LEU A 359 -33.36 -51.57 -0.75
C LEU A 359 -32.78 -52.78 -1.49
N SER A 360 -31.53 -53.17 -1.21
CA SER A 360 -30.84 -54.29 -1.86
C SER A 360 -30.24 -55.33 -0.90
N ALA A 361 -30.70 -55.38 0.36
CA ALA A 361 -30.29 -56.37 1.35
C ALA A 361 -31.48 -57.20 1.88
#